data_AF-A0A357CVJ2-F1
#
_entry.id   AF-A0A357CVJ2-F1
#
_cell.length_a   1.000
_cell.length_b   1.000
_cell.length_c   1.000
_cell.angle_alpha   90.00
_cell.angle_beta   90.00
_cell.angle_gamma   90.00
#
_symmetry.space_group_name_H-M   'P 1'
#
loop_
_entity.id
_entity.type
_entity.pdbx_description
1 polymer ?
#
loop_
_entity_poly.entity_id
_entity_poly.type
_entity_poly.pdbx_seq_one_letter_code
_entity_poly.pdbx_strand_id
1 'polypeptide(L)' 'ARTVLVVATSDQPAMMRLKCAMTATAIAEFFKDQGMDVLLMMDSLTRFAMAQREIGLATGEPPV' A
#
# COMPACT_ATOMS: atom_id res chain seq x y z
N ALA A 1 -12.73 17.50 8.58
CA ALA A 1 -11.81 16.34 8.71
C ALA A 1 -10.77 16.43 7.59
N ARG A 2 -9.49 16.12 7.84
CA ARG A 2 -8.37 16.27 6.89
C ARG A 2 -7.53 15.00 6.73
N THR A 3 -8.14 13.86 7.02
CA THR A 3 -7.46 12.56 7.13
C THR A 3 -8.19 11.55 6.30
N VAL A 4 -7.43 10.74 5.56
CA VAL A 4 -7.93 9.61 4.80
C VAL A 4 -7.25 8.36 5.36
N LEU A 5 -8.05 7.32 5.62
CA LEU A 5 -7.55 6.02 6.06
C LEU A 5 -7.89 4.99 4.99
N VAL A 6 -6.87 4.27 4.52
CA VAL A 6 -7.03 3.12 3.62
C VAL A 6 -6.61 1.88 4.40
N VAL A 7 -7.50 0.89 4.49
CA VAL A 7 -7.30 -0.27 5.37
C VAL A 7 -7.37 -1.57 4.58
N ALA A 8 -6.36 -2.40 4.74
CA ALA A 8 -6.38 -3.82 4.42
C ALA A 8 -5.75 -4.58 5.60
N THR A 9 -6.58 -5.35 6.29
CA THR A 9 -6.18 -6.13 7.46
C THR A 9 -5.34 -7.34 7.05
N SER A 10 -4.67 -7.98 8.02
CA SER A 10 -3.69 -9.04 7.78
C SER A 10 -4.25 -10.31 7.15
N ASP A 11 -5.55 -10.53 7.31
CA ASP A 11 -6.36 -11.63 6.79
C ASP A 11 -6.84 -11.38 5.35
N GLN A 12 -6.65 -10.17 4.82
CA GLN A 12 -6.98 -9.86 3.42
C GLN A 12 -5.96 -10.45 2.45
N PRO A 13 -6.38 -10.80 1.22
CA PRO A 13 -5.48 -11.32 0.18
C PRO A 13 -4.27 -10.41 -0.05
N ALA A 14 -3.11 -11.00 -0.38
CA ALA A 14 -1.87 -10.26 -0.64
C ALA A 14 -2.06 -9.11 -1.64
N MET A 15 -2.81 -9.36 -2.71
CA MET A 15 -3.11 -8.32 -3.71
C MET A 15 -3.89 -7.14 -3.13
N MET A 16 -4.79 -7.37 -2.17
CA MET A 16 -5.52 -6.29 -1.51
C MET A 16 -4.61 -5.48 -0.58
N ARG A 17 -3.72 -6.15 0.16
CA ARG A 17 -2.71 -5.48 1.00
C ARG A 17 -1.76 -4.61 0.17
N LEU A 18 -1.31 -5.12 -0.98
CA LEU A 18 -0.48 -4.36 -1.92
C LEU A 18 -1.24 -3.13 -2.46
N LYS A 19 -2.47 -3.33 -2.96
CA LYS A 19 -3.31 -2.25 -3.49
C LYS A 19 -3.62 -1.18 -2.46
N CYS A 20 -3.87 -1.56 -1.21
CA CYS A 20 -4.11 -0.62 -0.11
C CYS A 20 -3.00 0.43 0.01
N ALA A 21 -1.75 -0.02 0.04
CA ALA A 21 -0.58 0.87 0.08
C ALA A 21 -0.52 1.77 -1.16
N MET A 22 -0.69 1.21 -2.36
CA MET A 22 -0.64 1.96 -3.62
C MET A 22 -1.77 3.00 -3.72
N THR A 23 -2.98 2.65 -3.28
CA THR A 23 -4.13 3.56 -3.21
C THR A 23 -3.88 4.69 -2.24
N ALA A 24 -3.31 4.41 -1.05
CA ALA A 24 -2.95 5.46 -0.10
C ALA A 24 -1.93 6.44 -0.69
N THR A 25 -0.91 5.93 -1.39
CA THR A 25 0.08 6.74 -2.11
C THR A 25 -0.57 7.61 -3.19
N ALA A 26 -1.42 7.04 -4.04
CA ALA A 26 -2.10 7.78 -5.11
C ALA A 26 -3.00 8.90 -4.55
N ILE A 27 -3.68 8.65 -3.43
CA ILE A 27 -4.47 9.68 -2.74
C ILE A 27 -3.54 10.79 -2.21
N ALA A 28 -2.42 10.44 -1.59
CA ALA A 28 -1.47 11.42 -1.09
C ALA A 28 -0.88 12.29 -2.23
N GLU A 29 -0.54 11.68 -3.36
CA GLU A 29 -0.07 12.38 -4.56
C GLU A 29 -1.12 13.35 -5.09
N PHE A 30 -2.38 12.95 -5.16
CA PHE A 30 -3.47 13.82 -5.60
C PHE A 30 -3.57 15.11 -4.77
N PHE A 31 -3.48 15.01 -3.44
CA PHE A 31 -3.52 16.20 -2.57
C PHE A 31 -2.24 17.03 -2.68
N LYS A 32 -1.08 16.38 -2.79
CA LYS A 32 0.21 17.05 -3.01
C LYS A 32 0.21 17.85 -4.32
N ASP A 33 -0.35 17.29 -5.39
CA ASP A 33 -0.42 17.93 -6.72
C ASP A 33 -1.38 19.15 -6.74
N GLN A 34 -2.27 19.27 -5.76
CA GLN A 34 -3.07 20.48 -5.52
C GLN A 34 -2.33 21.54 -4.70
N GLY A 35 -1.05 21.33 -4.38
CA GLY A 35 -0.24 22.27 -3.61
C GLY A 35 -0.43 22.19 -2.10
N MET A 36 -0.98 21.08 -1.57
CA MET A 36 -1.12 20.88 -0.13
C MET A 36 0.08 20.16 0.48
N ASP A 37 0.38 20.47 1.74
CA ASP A 37 1.32 19.71 2.55
C ASP A 37 0.66 18.40 3.00
N VAL A 38 1.22 17.27 2.55
CA VAL A 38 0.66 15.93 2.80
C VAL A 38 1.65 15.07 3.55
N LEU A 39 1.17 14.41 4.61
CA LEU A 39 1.87 13.36 5.32
C LEU A 39 1.26 12.00 4.95
N LEU A 40 2.05 11.13 4.32
CA LEU A 40 1.70 9.73 4.11
C LEU A 40 2.35 8.87 5.19
N MET A 41 1.54 8.15 5.97
CA MET A 41 1.99 7.15 6.92
C MET A 41 1.57 5.76 6.44
N MET A 42 2.50 4.80 6.49
CA MET A 42 2.23 3.41 6.12
C MET A 42 2.55 2.48 7.30
N ASP A 43 1.53 1.77 7.75
CA ASP A 43 1.66 0.71 8.76
C ASP A 43 1.21 -0.63 8.15
N SER A 44 2.11 -1.52 7.70
CA SER A 44 3.58 -1.43 7.72
C SER A 44 4.22 -1.80 6.39
N LEU A 45 5.40 -1.22 6.13
CA LEU A 45 6.21 -1.53 4.94
C LEU A 45 6.63 -3.00 4.86
N THR A 46 6.88 -3.64 6.01
CA THR A 46 7.20 -5.07 6.05
C THR A 46 6.04 -5.91 5.52
N ARG A 47 4.80 -5.60 5.92
CA ARG A 47 3.61 -6.32 5.44
C ARG A 47 3.34 -6.06 3.96
N PHE A 48 3.69 -4.86 3.46
CA PHE A 48 3.66 -4.55 2.02
C PHE A 48 4.66 -5.40 1.23
N ALA A 49 5.93 -5.44 1.65
CA ALA A 49 6.97 -6.25 0.99
C ALA A 49 6.65 -7.75 1.01
N MET A 50 6.13 -8.26 2.13
CA MET A 50 5.67 -9.65 2.21
C MET A 50 4.53 -9.95 1.22
N ALA A 51 3.59 -9.01 1.04
CA ALA A 51 2.52 -9.17 0.07
C ALA A 51 3.05 -9.21 -1.36
N GLN A 52 4.01 -8.35 -1.69
CA GLN A 52 4.66 -8.35 -3.00
C GLN A 52 5.38 -9.68 -3.26
N ARG A 53 6.13 -10.20 -2.27
CA ARG A 53 6.80 -11.50 -2.36
C ARG A 53 5.82 -12.65 -2.54
N GLU A 54 4.71 -12.67 -1.80
CA GLU A 54 3.66 -13.68 -1.92
C GLU A 54 3.06 -13.70 -3.33
N ILE A 55 2.82 -12.52 -3.91
CA ILE A 55 2.35 -12.37 -5.29
C ILE A 55 3.39 -12.89 -6.29
N GLY A 56 4.66 -12.47 -6.15
CA GLY A 56 5.75 -12.88 -7.03
C GLY A 56 5.95 -14.40 -7.05
N LEU A 57 5.92 -15.03 -5.88
CA LEU A 57 6.00 -16.49 -5.77
C LEU A 57 4.81 -17.19 -6.46
N ALA A 58 3.60 -16.65 -6.31
CA ALA A 58 2.42 -17.19 -6.98
C ALA A 58 2.48 -17.04 -8.51
N THR A 59 3.21 -16.05 -9.02
CA THR A 59 3.45 -15.86 -10.46
C THR A 59 4.68 -16.61 -10.99
N GLY A 60 5.40 -17.35 -10.12
CA GLY A 60 6.56 -18.16 -10.50
C GLY A 60 7.90 -17.41 -10.48
N GLU A 61 7.96 -16.21 -9.88
CA GLU A 61 9.23 -15.51 -9.67
C GLU A 61 10.12 -16.31 -8.70
N PRO A 62 11.44 -16.39 -8.96
CA PRO A 62 12.35 -17.04 -8.04
C PRO A 62 12.40 -16.28 -6.71
N PRO A 63 12.47 -16.98 -5.55
CA PRO A 63 12.59 -16.33 -4.26
C PRO A 63 13.91 -15.56 -4.18
N VAL A 64 13.81 -14.27 -3.83
CA VAL A 64 14.91 -13.41 -3.37
C VAL A 64 14.92 -13.30 -1.85
#